data_AF-A0A4R6GJB1-F1
#
_entry.id   AF-A0A4R6GJB1-F1
#
_cell.length_a   1.000
_cell.length_b   1.000
_cell.length_c   1.000
_cell.angle_alpha   90.00
_cell.angle_beta   90.00
_cell.angle_gamma   90.00
#
_symmetry.space_group_name_H-M   'P 1'
#
loop_
_entity.id
_entity.type
_entity.pdbx_description
1 polymer ?
#
loop_
_entity_poly.entity_id
_entity_poly.type
_entity_poly.pdbx_seq_one_letter_code
_entity_poly.pdbx_strand_id
1 'polypeptide(L)'
;MIIKKTNNEYAETYIEQDILYFDYFKIDILTLSIAKKLLRLRLSIQNDKAYPVLCDLRLVVQADISAMDYLAKQGSELTTAVALLVNYPHSLFTAGFYLHLSEPTVPTAIFEDPLKAKAYLRKYPKSN
;
A
#
# COMPACT_ATOMS: atom_id res chain seq x y z
N MET A 1 3.24 12.80 -14.88
CA MET A 1 4.47 13.49 -14.42
C MET A 1 4.66 13.11 -12.97
N ILE A 2 5.79 12.49 -12.67
CA ILE A 2 6.15 12.07 -11.31
C ILE A 2 6.64 13.31 -10.55
N ILE A 3 6.05 13.56 -9.38
CA ILE A 3 6.36 14.74 -8.57
C ILE A 3 7.45 14.43 -7.53
N LYS A 4 7.44 13.22 -6.99
CA LYS A 4 8.45 12.70 -6.05
C LYS A 4 8.60 11.21 -6.21
N LYS A 5 9.79 10.70 -5.91
CA LYS A 5 10.15 9.29 -6.03
C LYS A 5 11.27 8.92 -5.05
N THR A 6 11.17 7.75 -4.43
CA THR A 6 12.22 7.16 -3.59
C THR A 6 12.12 5.63 -3.62
N ASN A 7 13.19 4.93 -3.25
CA ASN A 7 13.20 3.47 -3.18
C ASN A 7 14.11 2.96 -2.05
N ASN A 8 13.97 1.66 -1.75
CA ASN A 8 14.90 0.89 -0.93
C ASN A 8 15.02 -0.53 -1.49
N GLU A 9 15.60 -1.45 -0.73
CA GLU A 9 15.80 -2.84 -1.16
C GLU A 9 14.51 -3.67 -1.33
N TYR A 10 13.35 -3.16 -0.90
CA TYR A 10 12.07 -3.88 -0.91
C TYR A 10 11.00 -3.25 -1.80
N ALA A 11 11.11 -1.95 -2.14
CA ALA A 11 10.08 -1.27 -2.89
C ALA A 11 10.53 0.07 -3.48
N GLU A 12 9.72 0.56 -4.39
CA GLU A 12 9.76 1.91 -4.93
C GLU A 12 8.43 2.62 -4.66
N THR A 13 8.50 3.90 -4.31
CA THR A 13 7.29 4.72 -4.13
C THR A 13 7.43 6.06 -4.83
N TYR A 14 6.34 6.50 -5.44
CA TYR A 14 6.28 7.76 -6.17
C TYR A 14 4.88 8.35 -6.15
N ILE A 15 4.80 9.66 -6.39
CA ILE A 15 3.53 10.38 -6.51
C ILE A 15 3.33 10.80 -7.96
N GLU A 16 2.22 10.37 -8.55
CA GLU A 16 1.77 10.78 -9.87
C GLU A 16 0.26 11.02 -9.88
N GLN A 17 -0.17 12.14 -10.47
CA GLN A 17 -1.59 12.50 -10.60
C GLN A 17 -2.35 12.41 -9.26
N ASP A 18 -1.74 12.91 -8.19
CA ASP A 18 -2.27 12.91 -6.81
C ASP A 18 -2.55 11.53 -6.20
N ILE A 19 -2.02 10.46 -6.82
CA ILE A 19 -1.99 9.11 -6.25
C ILE A 19 -0.55 8.80 -5.85
N LEU A 20 -0.39 8.24 -4.66
CA LEU A 20 0.87 7.64 -4.24
C LEU A 20 0.87 6.17 -4.67
N TYR A 21 1.88 5.79 -5.44
CA TYR A 21 2.12 4.43 -5.86
C TYR A 21 3.15 3.80 -4.94
N PHE A 22 2.89 2.57 -4.54
CA PHE A 22 3.74 1.75 -3.72
C PHE A 22 3.97 0.43 -4.44
N ASP A 23 5.07 0.38 -5.18
CA ASP A 23 5.43 -0.75 -6.03
C ASP A 23 6.43 -1.63 -5.28
N TYR A 24 5.96 -2.78 -4.80
CA TYR A 24 6.78 -3.70 -4.03
C TYR A 24 7.68 -4.51 -4.97
N PHE A 25 8.94 -4.68 -4.60
CA PHE A 25 9.80 -5.68 -5.23
C PHE A 25 9.43 -7.07 -4.71
N LYS A 26 10.14 -8.11 -5.18
CA LYS A 26 9.91 -9.48 -4.71
C LYS A 26 10.19 -9.58 -3.21
N ILE A 27 9.16 -9.95 -2.44
CA ILE A 27 9.24 -10.19 -1.00
C ILE A 27 8.61 -11.56 -0.72
N ASP A 28 9.44 -12.54 -0.35
CA ASP A 28 8.95 -13.88 -0.03
C ASP A 28 8.14 -13.89 1.28
N ILE A 29 8.64 -13.19 2.31
CA ILE A 29 7.96 -13.03 3.60
C ILE A 29 8.07 -11.58 4.07
N LEU A 30 6.94 -10.88 4.15
CA LEU A 30 6.84 -9.55 4.72
C LEU A 30 6.86 -9.63 6.25
N THR A 31 8.03 -9.43 6.83
CA THR A 31 8.24 -9.41 8.28
C THR A 31 7.92 -8.03 8.88
N LEU A 32 7.77 -7.95 10.21
CA LEU A 32 7.58 -6.68 10.92
C LEU A 32 8.70 -5.67 10.65
N SER A 33 9.95 -6.15 10.53
CA SER A 33 11.10 -5.29 10.23
C SER A 33 10.97 -4.65 8.85
N ILE A 34 10.55 -5.43 7.85
CA ILE A 34 10.31 -4.96 6.49
C ILE A 34 9.13 -3.98 6.48
N ALA A 35 8.01 -4.32 7.13
CA ALA A 35 6.84 -3.45 7.22
C ALA A 35 7.18 -2.06 7.78
N LYS A 36 8.00 -1.98 8.85
CA LYS A 36 8.48 -0.71 9.42
C LYS A 36 9.34 0.09 8.44
N LYS A 37 10.21 -0.56 7.66
CA LYS A 37 11.03 0.10 6.63
C LYS A 37 10.16 0.67 5.51
N LEU A 38 9.18 -0.12 5.05
CA LEU A 38 8.24 0.27 4.00
C LEU A 38 7.35 1.45 4.42
N LEU A 39 6.86 1.48 5.66
CA LEU A 39 6.09 2.61 6.17
C LEU A 39 6.93 3.90 6.17
N ARG A 40 8.17 3.85 6.69
CA ARG A 40 9.08 5.01 6.67
C ARG A 40 9.38 5.49 5.25
N LEU A 41 9.58 4.57 4.31
CA LEU A 41 9.82 4.90 2.91
C LEU A 41 8.67 5.72 2.33
N ARG A 42 7.42 5.25 2.51
CA ARG A 42 6.22 5.97 2.06
C ARG A 42 6.07 7.35 2.71
N LEU A 43 6.16 7.43 4.03
CA LEU A 43 5.98 8.69 4.75
C LEU A 43 7.03 9.74 4.34
N SER A 44 8.25 9.32 3.98
CA SER A 44 9.36 10.22 3.60
C SER A 44 9.07 11.13 2.41
N ILE A 45 8.13 10.77 1.53
CA ILE A 45 7.78 11.58 0.36
C ILE A 45 6.47 12.36 0.52
N GLN A 46 5.70 12.09 1.58
CA GLN A 46 4.36 12.64 1.75
C GLN A 46 4.32 14.07 2.30
N ASN A 47 5.35 14.52 3.02
CA ASN A 47 5.42 15.85 3.65
C ASN A 47 4.13 16.21 4.41
N ASP A 48 3.72 15.35 5.34
CA ASP A 48 2.52 15.53 6.18
C ASP A 48 1.17 15.63 5.44
N LYS A 49 1.14 15.30 4.14
CA LYS A 49 -0.10 15.24 3.35
C LYS A 49 -0.58 13.82 3.20
N ALA A 50 -1.90 13.63 3.30
CA ALA A 50 -2.52 12.34 3.06
C ALA A 50 -2.82 12.14 1.58
N TYR A 51 -2.55 10.94 1.06
CA TYR A 51 -2.80 10.60 -0.35
C TYR A 51 -3.65 9.34 -0.48
N PRO A 52 -4.41 9.17 -1.57
CA PRO A 52 -4.86 7.85 -1.97
C PRO A 52 -3.65 7.01 -2.39
N VAL A 53 -3.58 5.78 -1.90
CA VAL A 53 -2.43 4.89 -2.09
C VAL A 53 -2.81 3.67 -2.91
N LEU A 54 -2.03 3.39 -3.95
CA LEU A 54 -2.08 2.12 -4.68
C LEU A 54 -0.90 1.25 -4.24
N CYS A 55 -1.18 0.13 -3.58
CA CYS A 55 -0.20 -0.87 -3.19
C CYS A 55 -0.18 -2.02 -4.19
N ASP A 56 0.92 -2.22 -4.89
CA ASP A 56 1.10 -3.36 -5.80
C ASP A 56 1.69 -4.56 -5.07
N LEU A 57 0.82 -5.44 -4.56
CA LEU A 57 1.19 -6.61 -3.77
C LEU A 57 1.48 -7.85 -4.62
N ARG A 58 1.47 -7.75 -5.95
CA ARG A 58 1.59 -8.91 -6.85
C ARG A 58 2.91 -9.67 -6.71
N LEU A 59 3.95 -9.03 -6.17
CA LEU A 59 5.27 -9.62 -5.92
C LEU A 59 5.52 -9.93 -4.43
N VAL A 60 4.52 -9.77 -3.57
CA VAL A 60 4.56 -10.16 -2.15
C VAL A 60 3.90 -11.52 -1.99
N VAL A 61 4.66 -12.50 -1.50
CA VAL A 61 4.19 -13.90 -1.43
C VAL A 61 3.42 -14.17 -0.14
N GLN A 62 3.96 -13.78 1.02
CA GLN A 62 3.36 -13.96 2.35
C GLN A 62 3.69 -12.79 3.28
N ALA A 63 2.95 -12.67 4.39
CA ALA A 63 3.20 -11.68 5.43
C ALA A 63 3.03 -12.30 6.83
N ASP A 64 3.91 -11.94 7.75
CA ASP A 64 3.80 -12.36 9.14
C ASP A 64 2.61 -11.68 9.82
N ILE A 65 1.97 -12.39 10.76
CA ILE A 65 0.87 -11.84 11.57
C ILE A 65 1.28 -10.52 12.25
N SER A 66 2.53 -10.44 12.73
CA SER A 66 3.05 -9.22 13.38
C SER A 66 3.22 -8.05 12.41
N ALA A 67 3.59 -8.32 11.16
CA ALA A 67 3.67 -7.29 10.12
C ALA A 67 2.28 -6.77 9.77
N MET A 68 1.30 -7.67 9.69
CA MET A 68 -0.08 -7.34 9.37
C MET A 68 -0.76 -6.57 10.49
N ASP A 69 -0.61 -6.98 11.75
CA ASP A 69 -1.11 -6.23 12.93
C ASP A 69 -0.50 -4.80 12.99
N TYR A 70 0.79 -4.68 12.67
CA TYR A 70 1.43 -3.36 12.59
C TYR A 70 0.85 -2.49 11.47
N LEU A 71 0.72 -3.03 10.26
CA LEU A 71 0.18 -2.30 9.10
C LEU A 71 -1.33 -2.02 9.23
N ALA A 72 -2.07 -2.84 9.99
CA ALA A 72 -3.44 -2.55 10.35
C ALA A 72 -3.56 -1.26 11.17
N LYS A 73 -2.72 -1.13 12.19
CA LYS A 73 -2.76 -0.01 13.14
C LYS A 73 -2.12 1.26 12.60
N GLN A 74 -1.04 1.12 11.82
CA GLN A 74 -0.16 2.23 11.42
C GLN A 74 -0.13 2.45 9.90
N GLY A 75 -0.54 1.46 9.11
CA GLY A 75 -0.41 1.51 7.65
C GLY A 75 -1.26 2.60 7.01
N SER A 76 -2.38 2.97 7.63
CA SER A 76 -3.30 4.01 7.15
C SER A 76 -2.86 5.45 7.47
N GLU A 77 -1.75 5.64 8.19
CA GLU A 77 -1.24 6.97 8.53
C GLU A 77 -1.04 7.82 7.27
N LEU A 78 -1.60 9.03 7.22
CA LEU A 78 -1.57 9.90 6.04
C LEU A 78 -2.04 9.18 4.75
N THR A 79 -3.11 8.40 4.82
CA THR A 79 -3.78 7.85 3.65
C THR A 79 -5.24 8.30 3.61
N THR A 80 -5.80 8.52 2.42
CA THR A 80 -7.23 8.87 2.26
C THR A 80 -8.06 7.68 1.79
N ALA A 81 -7.43 6.77 1.04
CA ALA A 81 -7.95 5.46 0.64
C ALA A 81 -6.80 4.56 0.22
N VAL A 82 -7.03 3.24 0.22
CA VAL A 82 -6.05 2.24 -0.20
C VAL A 82 -6.64 1.31 -1.25
N ALA A 83 -5.92 1.11 -2.36
CA ALA A 83 -6.21 0.09 -3.34
C ALA A 83 -5.10 -0.97 -3.32
N LEU A 84 -5.47 -2.22 -3.08
CA LEU A 84 -4.56 -3.36 -3.08
C LEU A 84 -4.63 -4.06 -4.43
N LEU A 85 -3.57 -3.95 -5.24
CA LEU A 85 -3.47 -4.64 -6.52
C LEU A 85 -2.85 -6.03 -6.29
N VAL A 86 -3.56 -7.07 -6.72
CA VAL A 86 -3.24 -8.49 -6.45
C VAL A 86 -3.36 -9.34 -7.71
N ASN A 87 -2.64 -10.46 -7.74
CA ASN A 87 -2.74 -11.55 -8.71
C ASN A 87 -3.08 -12.88 -8.01
N TYR A 88 -3.98 -13.66 -8.59
CA TYR A 88 -4.26 -15.04 -8.15
C TYR A 88 -3.08 -15.99 -8.41
N PRO A 89 -2.87 -17.04 -7.58
CA PRO A 89 -3.59 -17.38 -6.35
C PRO A 89 -2.92 -16.85 -5.06
N HIS A 90 -1.72 -16.29 -5.12
CA HIS A 90 -0.89 -16.07 -3.93
C HIS A 90 -1.25 -14.79 -3.14
N SER A 91 -1.57 -13.68 -3.80
CA SER A 91 -1.78 -12.40 -3.11
C SER A 91 -3.21 -12.17 -2.58
N LEU A 92 -4.17 -13.04 -2.94
CA LEU A 92 -5.54 -12.98 -2.43
C LEU A 92 -5.63 -13.38 -0.95
N PHE A 93 -4.83 -14.35 -0.50
CA PHE A 93 -4.83 -14.79 0.90
C PHE A 93 -4.25 -13.69 1.80
N THR A 94 -3.16 -13.04 1.37
CA THR A 94 -2.55 -11.90 2.07
C THR A 94 -3.47 -10.67 2.10
N ALA A 95 -4.13 -10.35 0.98
CA ALA A 95 -5.04 -9.21 0.92
C ALA A 95 -6.38 -9.44 1.65
N GLY A 96 -6.93 -10.66 1.57
CA GLY A 96 -8.13 -11.06 2.32
C GLY A 96 -7.88 -11.09 3.83
N PHE A 97 -6.71 -11.55 4.27
CA PHE A 97 -6.33 -11.53 5.68
C PHE A 97 -6.04 -10.10 6.18
N TYR A 98 -5.52 -9.21 5.33
CA TYR A 98 -5.40 -7.77 5.65
C TYR A 98 -6.78 -7.15 5.89
N LEU A 99 -7.74 -7.33 4.97
CA LEU A 99 -9.10 -6.79 5.16
C LEU A 99 -9.84 -7.39 6.37
N HIS A 100 -9.61 -8.65 6.69
CA HIS A 100 -10.31 -9.34 7.79
C HIS A 100 -9.77 -8.98 9.18
N LEU A 101 -8.49 -8.67 9.31
CA LEU A 101 -7.85 -8.42 10.61
C LEU A 101 -7.71 -6.95 10.98
N SER A 102 -7.75 -6.03 10.01
CA SER A 102 -7.22 -4.68 10.23
C SER A 102 -8.24 -3.59 10.53
N GLU A 103 -9.55 -3.83 10.34
CA GLU A 103 -10.59 -2.77 10.33
C GLU A 103 -10.03 -1.46 9.79
N PRO A 104 -9.63 -1.43 8.50
CA PRO A 104 -8.85 -0.31 7.98
C PRO A 104 -9.62 0.99 8.22
N THR A 105 -8.96 1.94 8.87
CA THR A 105 -9.54 3.24 9.25
C THR A 105 -9.89 4.13 8.06
N VAL A 106 -9.50 3.70 6.85
CA VAL A 106 -9.75 4.37 5.58
C VAL A 106 -10.39 3.40 4.58
N PRO A 107 -11.19 3.90 3.62
CA PRO A 107 -11.73 3.08 2.54
C PRO A 107 -10.63 2.26 1.86
N THR A 108 -10.79 0.93 1.88
CA THR A 108 -9.81 -0.02 1.34
C THR A 108 -10.51 -1.02 0.44
N ALA A 109 -9.95 -1.27 -0.76
CA ALA A 109 -10.50 -2.24 -1.71
C ALA A 109 -9.41 -3.02 -2.45
N ILE A 110 -9.74 -4.25 -2.85
CA ILE A 110 -8.86 -5.16 -3.59
C ILE A 110 -9.22 -5.13 -5.07
N PHE A 111 -8.20 -5.14 -5.94
CA PHE A 111 -8.34 -5.13 -7.38
C PHE A 111 -7.34 -6.07 -8.04
N GLU A 112 -7.72 -6.66 -9.18
CA GLU A 112 -6.79 -7.35 -10.09
C GLU A 112 -6.44 -6.48 -11.30
N ASP A 113 -7.26 -5.47 -11.57
CA ASP A 113 -7.11 -4.55 -12.70
C ASP A 113 -6.58 -3.19 -12.20
N PRO A 114 -5.37 -2.77 -12.62
CA PRO A 114 -4.81 -1.48 -12.21
C PRO A 114 -5.64 -0.28 -12.67
N LEU A 115 -6.41 -0.39 -13.76
CA LEU A 115 -7.29 0.69 -14.21
C LEU A 115 -8.48 0.87 -13.25
N LYS A 116 -9.06 -0.24 -12.78
CA LYS A 116 -10.15 -0.20 -11.79
C LYS A 116 -9.66 0.31 -10.44
N ALA A 117 -8.47 -0.10 -10.01
CA ALA A 117 -7.83 0.41 -8.79
C ALA A 117 -7.67 1.94 -8.84
N LYS A 118 -7.11 2.46 -9.95
CA LYS A 118 -6.97 3.90 -10.15
C LYS A 118 -8.31 4.64 -10.21
N ALA A 119 -9.31 4.07 -10.88
CA ALA A 119 -10.65 4.65 -10.94
C ALA A 119 -11.32 4.73 -9.56
N TYR A 120 -11.09 3.74 -8.69
CA TYR A 120 -11.53 3.76 -7.31
C TYR A 120 -10.84 4.87 -6.51
N LEU A 121 -9.50 4.94 -6.54
CA LEU A 121 -8.72 5.91 -5.78
C LEU A 121 -9.03 7.36 -6.14
N ARG A 122 -9.39 7.64 -7.40
CA ARG A 122 -9.78 8.99 -7.85
C ARG A 122 -11.03 9.55 -7.16
N LYS A 123 -11.81 8.71 -6.46
CA LYS A 123 -12.94 9.14 -5.64
C LYS A 123 -12.52 9.73 -4.29
N TYR A 124 -11.24 9.57 -3.92
CA TYR A 124 -10.69 9.94 -2.62
C TYR A 124 -9.47 10.86 -2.81
N PRO A 125 -9.68 12.17 -3.02
CA PRO A 125 -8.58 13.09 -3.28
C PRO A 125 -7.61 13.19 -2.10
N LYS A 126 -6.37 13.61 -2.37
CA LYS A 126 -5.38 13.94 -1.32
C LYS A 126 -5.93 15.01 -0.36
N SER A 127 -5.54 14.97 0.91
CA SER A 127 -5.92 15.98 1.90
C SER A 127 -4.69 16.63 2.57
N ASN A 128 -4.89 17.85 3.05
CA ASN A 128 -3.93 18.59 3.88
C ASN A 128 -4.02 18.16 5.34
#